data_AF-A0A9D5Q4I8-F1
#
_entry.id   AF-A0A9D5Q4I8-F1
#
_cell.length_a   1.000
_cell.length_b   1.000
_cell.length_c   1.000
_cell.angle_alpha   90.00
_cell.angle_beta   90.00
_cell.angle_gamma   90.00
#
_symmetry.space_group_name_H-M   'P 1'
#
loop_
_entity.id
_entity.type
_entity.pdbx_description
1 polymer ?
#
loop_
_entity_poly.entity_id
_entity_poly.type
_entity_poly.pdbx_seq_one_letter_code
_entity_poly.pdbx_strand_id
1 'polypeptide(L)'
;MLTGYLILAFFLLGVWGLLSRRNLIKKVIALYITNSSIVIMFVYLGSLSGTTAPILVGETHDIVDPVPQALMLTAIVVGICLTSLALALV
;
A
#
# COMPACT_ATOMS: atom_id res chain seq x y z
N MET A 1 -1.31 -5.46 16.82
CA MET A 1 -0.82 -4.22 17.49
C MET A 1 0.57 -3.82 16.99
N LEU A 2 1.61 -4.65 17.15
CA LEU A 2 2.97 -4.32 16.67
C LEU A 2 3.01 -4.02 15.15
N THR A 3 2.29 -4.81 14.35
CA THR A 3 2.17 -4.64 12.90
C THR A 3 1.65 -3.26 12.50
N GLY A 4 0.62 -2.75 13.17
CA GLY A 4 0.07 -1.41 12.91
C GLY A 4 1.10 -0.29 13.15
N TYR A 5 1.89 -0.39 14.22
CA TYR A 5 2.96 0.59 14.50
C TYR A 5 4.08 0.56 13.46
N LEU A 6 4.46 -0.63 12.97
CA LEU A 6 5.44 -0.75 11.89
C LEU A 6 4.93 -0.10 10.60
N ILE A 7 3.67 -0.35 10.23
CA ILE A 7 3.05 0.25 9.03
C ILE A 7 3.01 1.77 9.15
N LEU A 8 2.63 2.30 10.32
CA LEU A 8 2.64 3.74 10.59
C LEU A 8 4.05 4.33 10.48
N ALA A 9 5.07 3.63 10.98
CA ALA A 9 6.46 4.06 10.85
C ALA A 9 6.90 4.12 9.39
N PHE A 10 6.56 3.12 8.56
CA PHE A 10 6.83 3.14 7.12
C PHE A 10 6.15 4.32 6.42
N PHE A 11 4.89 4.60 6.75
CA PHE A 11 4.16 5.74 6.21
C PHE A 11 4.83 7.07 6.57
N LEU A 12 5.17 7.26 7.85
CA LEU A 12 5.86 8.47 8.31
C LEU A 12 7.25 8.64 7.68
N LEU A 13 8.00 7.55 7.50
CA LEU A 13 9.29 7.56 6.81
C LEU A 13 9.15 7.97 5.33
N GLY A 14 8.13 7.47 4.64
CA GLY A 14 7.81 7.87 3.26
C GLY A 14 7.49 9.36 3.15
N VAL A 15 6.60 9.86 4.01
CA VAL A 15 6.22 11.29 4.06
C VAL A 15 7.42 12.17 4.41
N TRP A 16 8.23 11.78 5.40
CA TRP A 16 9.43 12.52 5.78
C TRP A 16 10.46 12.55 4.63
N GLY A 17 10.63 11.44 3.92
CA GLY A 17 11.48 11.36 2.74
C GLY A 17 11.05 12.30 1.61
N LEU A 18 9.73 12.49 1.43
CA LEU A 18 9.17 13.38 0.41
C LEU A 18 9.44 14.86 0.73
N LEU A 19 9.34 15.25 2.00
CA LEU A 19 9.53 16.63 2.46
C LEU A 19 11.00 17.02 2.58
N SER A 20 11.86 16.12 3.06
CA SER A 20 13.24 16.45 3.46
C SER A 20 14.24 16.48 2.28
N ARG A 21 14.00 15.70 1.22
CA ARG A 21 15.00 15.52 0.14
C ARG A 21 14.89 16.61 -0.92
N ARG A 22 16.01 17.23 -1.31
CA ARG A 22 16.06 18.16 -2.45
C ARG A 22 16.10 17.47 -3.83
N ASN A 23 16.73 16.29 -3.93
CA ASN A 23 16.84 15.55 -5.19
C ASN A 23 15.49 14.94 -5.59
N LEU A 24 15.06 15.20 -6.82
CA LEU A 24 13.77 14.74 -7.35
C LEU A 24 13.68 13.21 -7.40
N ILE A 25 14.74 12.51 -7.83
CA ILE A 25 14.76 11.04 -7.84
C ILE A 25 14.49 10.45 -6.44
N LYS A 26 15.09 11.05 -5.40
CA LYS A 26 14.86 10.60 -4.00
C LYS A 26 13.43 10.88 -3.55
N LYS A 27 12.79 11.94 -4.05
CA LYS A 27 11.36 12.20 -3.81
C LYS A 27 10.47 11.18 -4.49
N VAL A 28 10.77 10.75 -5.72
CA VAL A 28 10.01 9.70 -6.42
C VAL A 28 10.08 8.37 -5.67
N ILE A 29 11.26 8.00 -5.15
CA ILE A 29 11.42 6.82 -4.31
C ILE A 29 10.61 6.95 -3.01
N ALA A 30 10.64 8.12 -2.36
CA ALA A 30 9.84 8.38 -1.16
C ALA A 30 8.32 8.32 -1.43
N LEU A 31 7.88 8.80 -2.60
CA LEU A 31 6.50 8.70 -3.07
C LEU A 31 6.07 7.23 -3.22
N TYR A 32 6.93 6.39 -3.81
CA TYR A 32 6.68 4.95 -3.94
C TYR A 32 6.56 4.25 -2.58
N ILE A 33 7.46 4.55 -1.65
CA ILE A 33 7.43 4.01 -0.28
C ILE A 33 6.13 4.42 0.42
N THR A 34 5.69 5.66 0.25
CA THR A 34 4.43 6.16 0.82
C THR A 34 3.23 5.41 0.26
N ASN A 35 3.17 5.21 -1.07
CA ASN A 35 2.09 4.45 -1.72
C ASN A 35 2.03 3.00 -1.20
N SER A 36 3.18 2.32 -1.16
CA SER A 36 3.29 0.95 -0.62
C SER A 36 2.84 0.85 0.84
N SER A 37 3.19 1.85 1.67
CA SER A 37 2.77 1.89 3.08
C SER A 37 1.25 1.98 3.24
N ILE A 38 0.58 2.78 2.39
CA ILE A 38 -0.89 2.89 2.37
C ILE A 38 -1.51 1.57 1.93
N VAL A 39 -0.93 0.90 0.94
CA VAL A 39 -1.44 -0.39 0.46
C VAL A 39 -1.42 -1.42 1.59
N ILE A 40 -0.29 -1.55 2.29
CA ILE A 40 -0.16 -2.50 3.41
C ILE A 40 -1.10 -2.14 4.56
N MET A 41 -1.33 -0.85 4.82
CA MET A 41 -2.28 -0.39 5.84
C MET A 41 -3.71 -0.87 5.56
N PHE A 42 -4.18 -0.73 4.32
CA PHE A 42 -5.52 -1.19 3.93
C PHE A 42 -5.64 -2.72 3.95
N VAL A 43 -4.61 -3.44 3.51
CA VAL A 43 -4.59 -4.92 3.59
C VAL A 43 -4.65 -5.38 5.05
N TYR A 44 -3.91 -4.73 5.95
CA TYR A 44 -3.94 -5.06 7.37
C TYR A 44 -5.30 -4.82 8.01
N LEU A 45 -5.99 -3.74 7.65
CA LEU A 45 -7.35 -3.49 8.13
C LEU A 45 -8.35 -4.51 7.57
N GLY A 46 -8.22 -4.89 6.30
CA GLY A 46 -9.07 -5.90 5.66
C GLY A 46 -8.87 -7.31 6.22
N SER A 47 -7.65 -7.65 6.67
CA SER A 47 -7.37 -8.98 7.24
C SER A 47 -7.93 -9.20 8.64
N LEU A 48 -8.60 -8.21 9.24
CA LEU A 48 -9.25 -8.35 10.55
C LEU A 48 -10.63 -9.03 10.44
N SER A 49 -11.24 -9.03 9.24
CA SER A 49 -12.61 -9.50 9.02
C SER A 49 -12.74 -11.01 8.75
N GLY A 50 -11.64 -11.72 8.45
CA GLY A 50 -11.67 -13.16 8.14
C GLY A 50 -10.28 -13.75 7.99
N THR A 51 -10.18 -15.09 7.94
CA THR A 51 -8.88 -15.80 7.84
C THR A 51 -8.62 -16.38 6.45
N THR A 52 -9.67 -16.67 5.69
CA THR A 52 -9.56 -17.39 4.41
C THR A 52 -9.55 -16.42 3.23
N ALA A 53 -8.70 -16.70 2.22
CA ALA A 53 -8.66 -15.91 0.99
C ALA A 53 -10.04 -15.87 0.30
N PRO A 54 -10.44 -14.74 -0.33
CA PRO A 54 -11.71 -14.60 -1.02
C PRO A 54 -11.68 -15.31 -2.37
N ILE A 55 -11.60 -16.63 -2.31
CA ILE A 55 -11.69 -17.55 -3.42
C ILE A 55 -12.81 -18.52 -3.06
N LEU A 56 -13.88 -18.51 -3.86
CA LEU A 56 -15.02 -19.40 -3.69
C LEU A 56 -14.60 -20.82 -4.10
N VAL A 57 -14.08 -21.59 -3.14
CA VAL A 57 -13.73 -23.01 -3.32
C VAL A 57 -14.53 -23.81 -2.29
N GLY A 58 -15.67 -24.37 -2.70
CA GLY A 58 -16.53 -25.19 -1.84
C GLY A 58 -17.28 -24.37 -0.76
N GLU A 59 -17.54 -24.99 0.40
CA GLU A 59 -18.18 -24.34 1.56
C GLU A 59 -17.12 -23.67 2.44
N THR A 60 -16.56 -22.55 1.98
CA THR A 60 -15.69 -21.72 2.82
C THR A 60 -16.53 -20.80 3.69
N HIS A 61 -16.56 -21.11 4.98
CA HIS A 61 -17.07 -20.21 6.02
C HIS A 61 -15.86 -19.43 6.55
N ASP A 62 -15.97 -18.10 6.64
CA ASP A 62 -14.94 -17.15 7.11
C ASP A 62 -13.97 -16.62 6.04
N ILE A 63 -14.49 -15.79 5.13
CA ILE A 63 -13.80 -15.16 4.01
C ILE A 63 -13.38 -13.73 4.38
N VAL A 64 -12.16 -13.34 4.03
CA VAL A 64 -11.67 -11.94 4.14
C VAL A 64 -12.46 -11.03 3.21
N ASP A 65 -12.74 -9.79 3.65
CA ASP A 65 -13.42 -8.80 2.82
C ASP A 65 -12.72 -8.63 1.45
N PRO A 66 -13.40 -8.90 0.32
CA PRO A 66 -12.79 -8.79 -1.00
C PRO A 66 -12.61 -7.34 -1.45
N VAL A 67 -13.33 -6.39 -0.81
CA VAL A 67 -13.37 -4.99 -1.22
C VAL A 67 -11.99 -4.30 -1.06
N PRO A 68 -11.31 -4.37 0.10
CA PRO A 68 -9.95 -3.83 0.22
C PRO A 68 -8.97 -4.46 -0.78
N GLN A 69 -9.10 -5.76 -1.07
CA GLN A 69 -8.19 -6.44 -1.97
C GLN A 69 -8.30 -5.93 -3.42
N ALA A 70 -9.54 -5.73 -3.89
CA ALA A 70 -9.79 -5.12 -5.20
C ALA A 70 -9.29 -3.66 -5.26
N LEU A 71 -9.57 -2.86 -4.23
CA LEU A 71 -9.13 -1.46 -4.16
C LEU A 71 -7.59 -1.36 -4.24
N MET A 72 -6.88 -2.23 -3.52
CA MET A 72 -5.42 -2.20 -3.48
C MET A 72 -4.77 -2.60 -4.80
N LEU A 73 -5.33 -3.56 -5.54
CA LEU A 73 -4.83 -3.89 -6.88
C LEU A 73 -4.88 -2.68 -7.82
N THR A 74 -5.95 -1.89 -7.76
CA THR A 74 -6.05 -0.65 -8.56
C THR A 74 -5.05 0.41 -8.10
N ALA A 75 -4.84 0.55 -6.79
CA ALA A 75 -3.91 1.53 -6.22
C ALA A 75 -2.45 1.23 -6.61
N ILE A 76 -2.07 -0.06 -6.64
CA ILE A 76 -0.73 -0.49 -7.06
C ILE A 76 -0.47 -0.12 -8.53
N VAL A 77 -1.41 -0.40 -9.43
CA VAL A 77 -1.27 -0.07 -10.86
C VAL A 77 -1.12 1.44 -11.06
N VAL A 78 -1.98 2.25 -10.42
CA VAL A 78 -1.90 3.72 -10.47
C VAL A 78 -0.57 4.21 -9.88
N GLY A 79 -0.11 3.61 -8.77
CA GLY A 79 1.16 3.94 -8.15
C GLY A 79 2.35 3.73 -9.09
N ILE A 80 2.41 2.61 -9.80
CA ILE A 80 3.48 2.32 -10.77
C ILE A 80 3.43 3.33 -11.94
N CYS A 81 2.23 3.62 -12.47
CA CYS A 81 2.05 4.63 -13.52
C CYS A 81 2.55 6.02 -13.09
N LEU A 82 2.21 6.45 -11.88
CA LEU A 82 2.66 7.73 -11.33
C LEU A 82 4.18 7.77 -11.13
N THR A 83 4.79 6.68 -10.65
CA THR A 83 6.26 6.64 -10.52
C THR A 83 6.96 6.69 -11.87
N SER A 84 6.45 5.96 -12.88
CA SER A 84 6.97 5.99 -14.25
C SER A 84 6.89 7.40 -14.85
N LEU A 85 5.73 8.04 -14.74
CA LEU A 85 5.53 9.42 -15.19
C LEU A 85 6.45 10.40 -14.46
N ALA A 86 6.59 10.27 -13.15
CA ALA A 86 7.46 11.13 -12.35
C ALA A 86 8.94 10.97 -12.74
N LEU A 87 9.39 9.75 -13.02
CA LEU A 87 10.75 9.48 -13.51
C LEU A 87 10.98 10.00 -14.94
N ALA A 88 9.95 10.00 -15.80
CA ALA A 88 10.06 10.53 -17.15
C ALA A 88 10.18 12.06 -17.20
N LEU A 89 9.67 12.76 -16.17
CA LEU A 89 9.69 14.22 -16.07
C LEU A 89 10.91 14.77 -15.31
N VAL A 90 11.66 13.91 -14.62
CA VAL A 90 12.82 14.27 -13.80
C VAL A 90 14.10 14.11 -14.59
#